data_AF-A0A821ZC60-F1
#
_entry.id   AF-A0A821ZC60-F1
#
_cell.length_a   1.000
_cell.length_b   1.000
_cell.length_c   1.000
_cell.angle_alpha   90.00
_cell.angle_beta   90.00
_cell.angle_gamma   90.00
#
_symmetry.space_group_name_H-M   'P 1'
#
loop_
_entity.id
_entity.type
_entity.pdbx_description
1 polymer ?
#
loop_
_entity_poly.entity_id
_entity_poly.type
_entity_poly.pdbx_seq_one_letter_code
_entity_poly.pdbx_strand_id
1 'polypeptide(L)'
;NYLIFKNELEKLESLSLIQSKKLIDIIQYLYDSNIIHRDIRPNNLMLDRSSQHIKLIDFGFAFTLDINDKSKELPIAGTITYAGYEFLNFCSKIEHNTFWSPSYRYDKTFDLKCALNIIIYMINNSVQEELNSIEGLSSTKEKIPKLLELWKNVKNKNKKYSNLLNIINKLTKSSDFQTLQDPLKELYNKKIQ
;
A
#
# COMPACT_ATOMS: atom_id res chain seq x y z
N ASN A 1 -17.34 14.47 11.51
CA ASN A 1 -17.37 14.99 10.13
C ASN A 1 -16.24 14.31 9.37
N TYR A 2 -16.56 13.45 8.39
CA TYR A 2 -15.58 12.61 7.70
C TYR A 2 -15.32 13.14 6.30
N LEU A 3 -14.05 13.09 5.88
CA LEU A 3 -13.64 13.44 4.52
C LEU A 3 -12.87 12.32 3.87
N ILE A 4 -12.93 12.25 2.53
CA ILE A 4 -12.03 11.39 1.75
C ILE A 4 -10.60 11.91 1.94
N PHE A 5 -9.73 11.04 2.43
CA PHE A 5 -8.36 11.39 2.79
C PHE A 5 -7.57 11.91 1.59
N LYS A 6 -7.72 11.31 0.40
CA LYS A 6 -7.07 11.79 -0.84
C LYS A 6 -7.31 13.28 -1.12
N ASN A 7 -8.52 13.78 -0.89
CA ASN A 7 -8.87 15.18 -1.18
C ASN A 7 -8.27 16.16 -0.18
N GLU A 8 -7.82 15.66 0.98
CA GLU A 8 -7.18 16.45 2.02
C GLU A 8 -5.66 16.34 1.98
N LEU A 9 -5.10 15.33 1.31
CA LEU A 9 -3.66 15.20 1.12
C LEU A 9 -3.02 16.43 0.50
N GLU A 10 -3.67 17.00 -0.50
CA GLU A 10 -3.18 18.19 -1.21
C GLU A 10 -3.23 19.46 -0.36
N LYS A 11 -4.01 19.44 0.74
CA LYS A 11 -4.21 20.58 1.64
C LYS A 11 -3.41 20.45 2.94
N LEU A 12 -2.90 19.26 3.24
CA LEU A 12 -2.10 18.98 4.42
C LEU A 12 -0.63 19.18 4.06
N GLU A 13 -0.03 20.28 4.53
CA GLU A 13 1.38 20.66 4.27
C GLU A 13 2.40 19.55 4.57
N SER A 14 2.03 18.59 5.41
CA SER A 14 2.66 17.27 5.51
C SER A 14 1.77 16.40 6.37
N LEU A 15 1.47 15.18 5.95
CA LEU A 15 0.82 14.25 6.85
C LEU A 15 1.73 13.83 8.00
N SER A 16 1.12 13.63 9.15
CA SER A 16 1.80 13.30 10.37
C SER A 16 2.09 11.80 10.44
N LEU A 17 3.19 11.46 11.10
CA LEU A 17 3.48 10.13 11.61
C LEU A 17 2.28 9.47 12.32
N ILE A 18 1.32 10.25 12.84
CA ILE A 18 0.11 9.75 13.51
C ILE A 18 -0.80 9.02 12.52
N GLN A 19 -1.11 9.61 11.35
CA GLN A 19 -1.96 8.95 10.36
C GLN A 19 -1.31 7.69 9.81
N SER A 20 0.01 7.70 9.62
CA SER A 20 0.76 6.52 9.17
C SER A 20 0.76 5.41 10.19
N LYS A 21 0.95 5.73 11.48
CA LYS A 21 0.78 4.74 12.55
C LYS A 21 -0.63 4.17 12.57
N LYS A 22 -1.65 5.01 12.43
CA LYS A 22 -3.05 4.55 12.36
C LYS A 22 -3.31 3.67 11.14
N LEU A 23 -2.66 3.93 10.00
CA LEU A 23 -2.75 3.07 8.83
C LEU A 23 -2.15 1.70 9.14
N ILE A 24 -0.96 1.65 9.76
CA ILE A 24 -0.36 0.39 10.19
C ILE A 24 -1.24 -0.34 11.20
N ASP A 25 -1.82 0.35 12.19
CA ASP A 25 -2.75 -0.25 13.17
C ASP A 25 -3.96 -0.91 12.48
N ILE A 26 -4.56 -0.24 11.48
CA ILE A 26 -5.69 -0.78 10.71
C ILE A 26 -5.26 -2.03 9.94
N ILE A 27 -4.10 -1.98 9.27
CA ILE A 27 -3.61 -3.08 8.46
C ILE A 27 -3.22 -4.27 9.35
N GLN A 28 -2.68 -4.01 10.53
CA GLN A 28 -2.42 -5.05 11.53
C GLN A 28 -3.72 -5.75 11.95
N TYR A 29 -4.79 -4.99 12.22
CA TYR A 29 -6.08 -5.58 12.57
C TYR A 29 -6.60 -6.52 11.47
N LEU A 30 -6.48 -6.13 10.20
CA LEU A 30 -6.84 -6.99 9.07
C LEU A 30 -5.93 -8.23 8.99
N TYR A 31 -4.62 -8.04 9.13
CA TYR A 31 -3.61 -9.10 9.12
C TYR A 31 -3.91 -10.19 10.16
N ASP A 32 -4.20 -9.78 11.39
CA ASP A 32 -4.51 -10.66 12.53
C ASP A 32 -5.86 -11.38 12.32
N SER A 33 -6.81 -10.70 11.67
CA SER A 33 -8.11 -11.25 11.29
C SER A 33 -8.05 -12.19 10.07
N ASN A 34 -6.88 -12.39 9.46
CA ASN A 34 -6.70 -13.10 8.18
C ASN A 34 -7.48 -12.46 7.02
N ILE A 35 -7.73 -11.15 7.07
CA ILE A 35 -8.42 -10.41 6.01
C ILE A 35 -7.37 -9.70 5.15
N ILE A 36 -7.53 -9.78 3.83
CA ILE A 36 -6.82 -8.92 2.88
C ILE A 36 -7.87 -8.06 2.18
N HIS A 37 -7.73 -6.75 2.27
CA HIS A 37 -8.58 -5.74 1.65
C HIS A 37 -8.39 -5.67 0.12
N ARG A 38 -7.15 -5.80 -0.37
CA ARG A 38 -6.75 -5.77 -1.80
C ARG A 38 -6.91 -4.43 -2.52
N ASP A 39 -7.55 -3.44 -1.90
CA ASP A 39 -7.67 -2.07 -2.46
C ASP A 39 -7.33 -0.98 -1.42
N ILE A 40 -6.18 -1.13 -0.75
CA ILE A 40 -5.66 -0.11 0.17
C ILE A 40 -5.11 1.07 -0.65
N ARG A 41 -5.81 2.22 -0.58
CA ARG A 41 -5.48 3.44 -1.31
C ARG A 41 -6.01 4.69 -0.60
N PRO A 42 -5.46 5.89 -0.86
CA PRO A 42 -5.92 7.12 -0.21
C PRO A 42 -7.41 7.45 -0.37
N ASN A 43 -8.07 7.03 -1.45
CA ASN A 43 -9.52 7.23 -1.61
C ASN A 43 -10.36 6.37 -0.66
N ASN A 44 -9.83 5.24 -0.22
CA ASN A 44 -10.51 4.31 0.68
C ASN A 44 -10.14 4.59 2.15
N LEU A 45 -9.45 5.70 2.41
CA LEU A 45 -9.21 6.20 3.75
C LEU A 45 -10.09 7.42 3.98
N MET A 46 -10.77 7.46 5.12
CA MET A 46 -11.52 8.63 5.57
C MET A 46 -10.82 9.29 6.74
N LEU A 47 -10.65 10.61 6.70
CA LEU A 47 -10.14 11.40 7.82
C LEU A 47 -11.30 11.90 8.69
N ASP A 48 -11.25 11.59 9.97
CA ASP A 48 -12.06 12.30 10.96
C ASP A 48 -11.42 13.66 11.25
N ARG A 49 -12.08 14.75 10.87
CA ARG A 49 -11.55 16.11 11.12
C ARG A 49 -11.30 16.38 12.60
N SER A 50 -12.12 15.80 13.47
CA SER A 50 -12.14 16.09 14.91
C SER A 50 -11.01 15.37 15.63
N SER A 51 -10.81 14.08 15.32
CA SER A 51 -9.78 13.27 15.99
C SER A 51 -8.49 13.11 15.19
N GLN A 52 -8.45 13.57 13.94
CA GLN A 52 -7.36 13.33 12.98
C GLN A 52 -7.08 11.83 12.74
N HIS A 53 -8.00 10.95 13.12
CA HIS A 53 -7.88 9.52 12.89
C HIS A 53 -8.33 9.19 11.46
N ILE A 54 -7.67 8.20 10.88
CA ILE A 54 -8.12 7.62 9.62
C ILE A 54 -8.99 6.39 9.88
N LYS A 55 -9.95 6.15 8.99
CA LYS A 55 -10.76 4.94 8.93
C LYS A 55 -10.68 4.35 7.52
N LEU A 56 -10.55 3.03 7.43
CA LEU A 56 -10.61 2.32 6.15
C LEU A 56 -12.08 2.07 5.79
N ILE A 57 -12.41 2.28 4.53
CA ILE A 57 -13.73 2.02 3.93
C ILE A 57 -13.58 1.13 2.70
N ASP A 58 -14.73 0.65 2.21
CA ASP A 58 -14.87 -0.10 0.95
C ASP A 58 -14.19 -1.47 0.92
N PHE A 59 -14.81 -2.44 1.59
CA PHE A 59 -14.39 -3.84 1.62
C PHE A 59 -14.87 -4.64 0.40
N GLY A 60 -15.26 -4.00 -0.72
CA GLY A 60 -15.81 -4.68 -1.90
C GLY A 60 -14.86 -5.71 -2.53
N PHE A 61 -13.55 -5.54 -2.33
CA PHE A 61 -12.53 -6.50 -2.75
C PHE A 61 -11.95 -7.32 -1.60
N ALA A 62 -12.42 -7.16 -0.37
CA ALA A 62 -11.84 -7.86 0.76
C ALA A 62 -12.05 -9.38 0.67
N PHE A 63 -11.11 -10.14 1.19
CA PHE A 63 -11.16 -11.60 1.22
C PHE A 63 -10.57 -12.13 2.53
N THR A 64 -11.21 -13.15 3.11
CA THR A 64 -10.69 -13.85 4.29
C THR A 64 -9.84 -15.02 3.84
N LEU A 65 -8.54 -14.97 4.11
CA LEU A 65 -7.62 -16.06 3.83
C LEU A 65 -7.93 -17.27 4.71
N ASP A 66 -8.09 -18.42 4.07
CA ASP A 66 -8.09 -19.69 4.77
C ASP A 66 -6.64 -20.10 5.05
N ILE A 67 -6.31 -20.22 6.33
CA ILE A 67 -4.99 -20.66 6.79
C ILE A 67 -4.67 -22.11 6.41
N ASN A 68 -5.68 -22.91 6.11
CA ASN A 68 -5.54 -24.30 5.68
C ASN A 68 -5.36 -24.42 4.17
N ASP A 69 -5.83 -23.45 3.39
CA ASP A 69 -5.66 -23.41 1.94
C ASP A 69 -4.64 -22.35 1.53
N LYS A 70 -3.37 -22.74 1.61
CA LYS A 70 -2.25 -21.93 1.11
C LYS A 70 -2.13 -21.92 -0.41
N SER A 71 -2.95 -22.72 -1.11
CA SER A 71 -2.89 -22.91 -2.57
C SER A 71 -3.85 -21.99 -3.34
N LYS A 72 -4.76 -21.33 -2.64
CA LYS A 72 -5.74 -20.42 -3.25
C LYS A 72 -5.12 -19.23 -3.98
N GLU A 73 -5.54 -19.04 -5.21
CA GLU A 73 -5.33 -17.82 -5.99
C GLU A 73 -6.67 -17.09 -6.12
N LEU A 74 -6.63 -15.77 -6.14
CA LEU A 74 -7.81 -14.93 -6.26
C LEU A 74 -7.72 -14.10 -7.52
N PRO A 75 -8.86 -13.74 -8.15
CA PRO A 75 -8.86 -12.80 -9.25
C PRO A 75 -8.12 -11.52 -8.86
N ILE A 76 -7.30 -11.01 -9.77
CA ILE A 76 -6.69 -9.69 -9.61
C ILE A 76 -7.80 -8.65 -9.47
N ALA A 77 -7.73 -7.88 -8.40
CA ALA A 77 -8.71 -6.86 -8.06
C ALA A 77 -8.04 -5.66 -7.39
N GLY A 78 -8.77 -4.54 -7.35
CA GLY A 78 -8.31 -3.28 -6.76
C GLY A 78 -7.42 -2.43 -7.68
N THR A 79 -6.98 -1.30 -7.14
CA THR A 79 -6.13 -0.32 -7.80
C THR A 79 -4.66 -0.73 -7.69
N ILE A 80 -3.92 -0.68 -8.80
CA ILE A 80 -2.50 -1.11 -8.81
C ILE A 80 -1.50 -0.04 -8.35
N THR A 81 -1.90 1.24 -8.29
CA THR A 81 -0.99 2.40 -8.09
C THR A 81 -0.07 2.24 -6.88
N TYR A 82 -0.64 1.78 -5.77
CA TYR A 82 0.07 1.65 -4.50
C TYR A 82 0.57 0.22 -4.25
N ALA A 83 0.36 -0.72 -5.18
CA ALA A 83 0.69 -2.12 -4.97
C ALA A 83 2.20 -2.37 -4.86
N GLY A 84 2.56 -3.47 -4.18
CA GLY A 84 3.96 -3.88 -4.04
C GLY A 84 4.61 -4.26 -5.37
N TYR A 85 5.94 -4.13 -5.45
CA TYR A 85 6.73 -4.42 -6.65
C TYR A 85 6.50 -5.83 -7.21
N GLU A 86 6.40 -6.83 -6.34
CA GLU A 86 6.27 -8.23 -6.77
C GLU A 86 4.90 -8.51 -7.42
N PHE A 87 3.80 -7.96 -6.89
CA PHE A 87 2.50 -7.96 -7.56
C PHE A 87 2.53 -7.24 -8.90
N LEU A 88 3.13 -6.05 -8.98
CA LEU A 88 3.26 -5.32 -10.24
C LEU A 88 4.08 -6.10 -11.28
N ASN A 89 5.12 -6.80 -10.84
CA ASN A 89 5.99 -7.62 -11.69
C ASN A 89 5.30 -8.92 -12.13
N PHE A 90 4.35 -9.43 -11.34
CA PHE A 90 3.43 -10.46 -11.80
C PHE A 90 2.51 -9.90 -12.89
N CYS A 91 1.86 -8.76 -12.61
CA CYS A 91 0.95 -8.10 -13.54
C CYS A 91 1.60 -7.76 -14.89
N SER A 92 2.89 -7.37 -14.91
CA SER A 92 3.61 -7.06 -16.14
C SER A 92 3.83 -8.25 -17.07
N LYS A 93 3.71 -9.48 -16.55
CA LYS A 93 3.91 -10.73 -17.29
C LYS A 93 2.62 -11.33 -17.82
N ILE A 94 1.47 -10.75 -17.44
CA ILE A 94 0.17 -11.24 -17.86
C ILE A 94 -0.04 -10.85 -19.32
N GLU A 95 -0.19 -11.84 -20.19
CA GLU A 95 -0.57 -11.61 -21.58
C GLU A 95 -2.05 -11.23 -21.67
N HIS A 96 -2.32 -10.12 -22.35
CA HIS A 96 -3.64 -9.46 -22.41
C HIS A 96 -4.74 -10.24 -23.17
N ASN A 97 -4.45 -11.43 -23.70
CA ASN A 97 -5.38 -12.25 -24.50
C ASN A 97 -5.80 -13.56 -23.82
N THR A 98 -5.60 -13.70 -22.51
CA THR A 98 -6.08 -14.87 -21.80
C THR A 98 -7.59 -14.78 -21.54
N PHE A 99 -8.33 -15.82 -21.93
CA PHE A 99 -9.80 -15.96 -21.80
C PHE A 99 -10.30 -15.93 -20.34
N TRP A 100 -9.39 -15.79 -19.37
CA TRP A 100 -9.63 -15.84 -17.93
C TRP A 100 -9.10 -14.57 -17.28
N SER A 101 -9.83 -14.00 -16.34
CA SER A 101 -9.28 -12.97 -15.46
C SER A 101 -8.07 -13.57 -14.73
N PRO A 102 -6.87 -12.97 -14.86
CA PRO A 102 -5.68 -13.49 -14.20
C PRO A 102 -5.91 -13.56 -12.69
N SER A 103 -5.43 -14.64 -12.08
CA SER A 103 -5.46 -14.82 -10.63
C SER A 103 -4.06 -14.65 -10.05
N TYR A 104 -4.01 -14.22 -8.80
CA TYR A 104 -2.78 -13.95 -8.08
C TYR A 104 -2.87 -14.51 -6.66
N ARG A 105 -1.75 -15.02 -6.16
CA ARG A 105 -1.62 -15.52 -4.80
C ARG A 105 -1.31 -14.36 -3.87
N TYR A 106 -2.35 -13.74 -3.34
CA TYR A 106 -2.20 -12.68 -2.34
C TYR A 106 -1.64 -13.27 -1.02
N ASP A 107 -0.55 -12.67 -0.53
CA ASP A 107 -0.04 -12.93 0.81
C ASP A 107 -0.61 -11.94 1.83
N LYS A 108 -0.55 -12.28 3.12
CA LYS A 108 -1.05 -11.42 4.20
C LYS A 108 -0.35 -10.05 4.28
N THR A 109 0.84 -9.92 3.71
CA THR A 109 1.62 -8.67 3.73
C THR A 109 1.28 -7.76 2.56
N PHE A 110 0.42 -8.19 1.62
CA PHE A 110 0.01 -7.42 0.44
C PHE A 110 -0.46 -6.01 0.80
N ASP A 111 -1.43 -5.91 1.70
CA ASP A 111 -1.99 -4.63 2.13
C ASP A 111 -0.97 -3.77 2.90
N LEU A 112 -0.02 -4.40 3.59
CA LEU A 112 1.04 -3.70 4.31
C LEU A 112 2.08 -3.09 3.36
N LYS A 113 2.38 -3.77 2.24
CA LYS A 113 3.19 -3.20 1.14
C LYS A 113 2.46 -2.01 0.52
N CYS A 114 1.14 -2.11 0.31
CA CYS A 114 0.33 -0.98 -0.15
C CYS A 114 0.37 0.20 0.82
N ALA A 115 0.20 -0.06 2.12
CA ALA A 115 0.29 0.96 3.14
C ALA A 115 1.67 1.64 3.19
N LEU A 116 2.76 0.88 3.07
CA LEU A 116 4.11 1.45 3.02
C LEU A 116 4.29 2.38 1.80
N ASN A 117 3.78 1.99 0.64
CA ASN A 117 3.82 2.81 -0.57
C ASN A 117 2.99 4.10 -0.43
N ILE A 118 1.82 4.02 0.21
CA ILE A 118 1.03 5.21 0.58
C ILE A 118 1.84 6.09 1.53
N ILE A 119 2.52 5.53 2.53
CA ILE A 119 3.36 6.30 3.45
C ILE A 119 4.47 7.04 2.71
N ILE A 120 5.14 6.42 1.73
CA ILE A 120 6.12 7.11 0.89
C ILE A 120 5.47 8.22 0.07
N TYR A 121 4.34 7.94 -0.57
CA TYR A 121 3.56 8.94 -1.30
C TYR A 121 3.21 10.16 -0.44
N MET A 122 2.87 9.95 0.84
CA MET A 122 2.49 11.00 1.78
C MET A 122 3.66 11.87 2.27
N ILE A 123 4.92 11.41 2.15
CA ILE A 123 6.10 12.11 2.69
C ILE A 123 7.12 12.54 1.64
N ASN A 124 6.88 12.24 0.37
CA ASN A 124 7.82 12.47 -0.71
C ASN A 124 7.11 13.09 -1.91
N ASN A 125 7.22 14.42 -2.05
CA ASN A 125 6.59 15.20 -3.11
C ASN A 125 6.96 14.72 -4.51
N SER A 126 8.22 14.33 -4.73
CA SER A 126 8.66 13.82 -6.03
C SER A 126 7.95 12.50 -6.39
N VAL A 127 7.73 11.62 -5.40
CA VAL A 127 6.94 10.40 -5.60
C VAL A 127 5.46 10.74 -5.82
N GLN A 128 4.92 11.74 -5.14
CA GLN A 128 3.55 12.20 -5.32
C GLN A 128 3.30 12.73 -6.74
N GLU A 129 4.17 13.59 -7.24
CA GLU A 129 4.10 14.13 -8.61
C GLU A 129 4.17 13.01 -9.66
N GLU A 130 5.12 12.08 -9.51
CA GLU A 130 5.29 10.97 -10.44
C GLU A 130 4.08 10.02 -10.42
N LEU A 131 3.56 9.67 -9.23
CA LEU A 131 2.36 8.83 -9.11
C LEU A 131 1.11 9.49 -9.70
N ASN A 132 0.90 10.78 -9.45
CA ASN A 132 -0.24 11.51 -10.01
C ASN A 132 -0.17 11.54 -11.55
N SER A 133 1.02 11.71 -12.13
CA SER A 133 1.25 11.61 -13.57
C SER A 133 0.91 10.22 -14.12
N ILE A 134 1.34 9.16 -13.42
CA ILE A 134 1.03 7.77 -13.80
C ILE A 134 -0.47 7.46 -13.67
N GLU A 135 -1.14 7.94 -12.63
CA GLU A 135 -2.59 7.74 -12.44
C GLU A 135 -3.41 8.31 -13.60
N GLY A 136 -2.95 9.41 -14.22
CA GLY A 136 -3.57 10.05 -15.38
C GLY A 136 -3.47 9.26 -16.70
N LEU A 137 -2.70 8.17 -16.74
CA LEU A 137 -2.58 7.33 -17.94
C LEU A 137 -3.87 6.55 -18.23
N SER A 138 -4.07 6.26 -19.51
CA SER A 138 -5.34 5.73 -20.03
C SER A 138 -5.56 4.26 -19.69
N SER A 139 -4.49 3.47 -19.53
CA SER A 139 -4.59 2.03 -19.37
C SER A 139 -3.64 1.47 -18.31
N THR A 140 -4.05 0.35 -17.71
CA THR A 140 -3.23 -0.42 -16.76
C THR A 140 -1.91 -0.88 -17.40
N LYS A 141 -1.92 -1.20 -18.71
CA LYS A 141 -0.75 -1.62 -19.48
C LYS A 141 0.33 -0.52 -19.53
N GLU A 142 -0.08 0.74 -19.66
CA GLU A 142 0.84 1.89 -19.63
C GLU A 142 1.34 2.19 -18.22
N LYS A 143 0.51 1.95 -17.20
CA LYS A 143 0.83 2.24 -15.80
C LYS A 143 1.89 1.28 -15.23
N ILE A 144 1.76 -0.03 -15.49
CA ILE A 144 2.59 -1.06 -14.85
C ILE A 144 4.10 -0.82 -15.01
N PRO A 145 4.66 -0.58 -16.21
CA PRO A 145 6.11 -0.38 -16.37
C PRO A 145 6.63 0.83 -15.58
N LYS A 146 5.86 1.93 -15.57
CA LYS A 146 6.21 3.15 -14.84
C LYS A 146 6.14 2.97 -13.33
N LEU A 147 5.12 2.27 -12.83
CA LEU A 147 5.02 1.93 -11.41
C LEU A 147 6.17 1.03 -10.97
N LEU A 148 6.55 0.05 -11.79
CA LEU A 148 7.70 -0.83 -11.51
C LEU A 148 9.00 -0.03 -11.40
N GLU A 149 9.23 0.89 -12.33
CA GLU A 149 10.41 1.76 -12.34
C GLU A 149 10.43 2.67 -11.11
N LEU A 150 9.33 3.36 -10.82
CA LEU A 150 9.18 4.22 -9.65
C LEU A 150 9.50 3.46 -8.35
N TRP A 151 8.82 2.34 -8.08
CA TRP A 151 8.99 1.61 -6.82
C TRP A 151 10.37 0.96 -6.70
N LYS A 152 10.97 0.57 -7.82
CA LYS A 152 12.38 0.13 -7.86
C LYS A 152 13.33 1.28 -7.50
N ASN A 153 13.10 2.48 -8.04
CA ASN A 153 13.90 3.66 -7.76
C ASN A 153 13.78 4.11 -6.30
N VAL A 154 12.55 4.14 -5.75
CA VAL A 154 12.30 4.40 -4.33
C VAL A 154 13.07 3.41 -3.46
N LYS A 155 12.97 2.11 -3.76
CA LYS A 155 13.70 1.07 -3.03
C LYS A 155 15.21 1.31 -3.03
N ASN A 156 15.78 1.54 -4.21
CA ASN A 156 17.23 1.69 -4.37
C ASN A 156 17.78 2.96 -3.71
N LYS A 157 17.03 4.06 -3.76
CA LYS A 157 17.48 5.37 -3.24
C LYS A 157 17.18 5.56 -1.75
N ASN A 158 16.17 4.87 -1.20
CA ASN A 158 15.74 5.04 0.19
C ASN A 158 16.03 3.80 1.04
N LYS A 159 17.17 3.83 1.76
CA LYS A 159 17.59 2.74 2.67
C LYS A 159 16.57 2.44 3.76
N LYS A 160 15.87 3.45 4.29
CA LYS A 160 14.88 3.29 5.36
C LYS A 160 13.63 2.57 4.85
N TYR A 161 13.14 2.95 3.68
CA TYR A 161 12.08 2.23 2.98
C TYR A 161 12.50 0.79 2.67
N SER A 162 13.71 0.58 2.15
CA SER A 162 14.25 -0.76 1.89
C SER A 162 14.31 -1.62 3.16
N ASN A 163 14.72 -1.05 4.29
CA ASN A 163 14.73 -1.73 5.58
C ASN A 163 13.30 -2.14 6.01
N LEU A 164 12.34 -1.20 5.98
CA LEU A 164 10.94 -1.46 6.29
C LEU A 164 10.35 -2.56 5.41
N LEU A 165 10.58 -2.50 4.09
CA LEU A 165 10.11 -3.51 3.15
C LEU A 165 10.71 -4.90 3.47
N ASN A 166 11.98 -4.97 3.87
CA ASN A 166 12.62 -6.22 4.28
C ASN A 166 12.02 -6.79 5.58
N ILE A 167 11.65 -5.93 6.54
CA ILE A 167 10.96 -6.36 7.77
C ILE A 167 9.58 -6.92 7.41
N ILE A 168 8.81 -6.19 6.58
CA ILE A 168 7.49 -6.61 6.11
C ILE A 168 7.54 -7.97 5.43
N ASN A 169 8.50 -8.19 4.53
CA ASN A 169 8.64 -9.47 3.81
C ASN A 169 8.99 -10.66 4.71
N LYS A 170 9.44 -10.41 5.95
CA LYS A 170 9.75 -11.45 6.94
C LYS A 170 8.61 -11.68 7.94
N LEU A 171 7.52 -10.92 7.87
CA LEU A 171 6.40 -11.08 8.79
C LEU A 171 5.69 -12.42 8.58
N THR A 172 5.35 -13.04 9.69
CA THR A 172 4.63 -14.30 9.82
C THR A 172 3.39 -14.10 10.69
N LYS A 173 2.52 -15.11 10.77
CA LYS A 173 1.28 -15.05 11.57
C LYS A 173 1.52 -14.72 13.06
N SER A 174 2.70 -15.00 13.61
CA SER A 174 3.08 -14.71 14.99
C SER A 174 3.93 -13.45 15.14
N SER A 175 4.06 -12.64 14.10
CA SER A 175 4.94 -11.47 14.12
C SER A 175 4.37 -10.32 14.93
N ASP A 176 5.26 -9.70 15.69
CA ASP A 176 4.97 -8.49 16.44
C ASP A 176 5.14 -7.26 15.52
N PHE A 177 4.03 -6.60 15.16
CA PHE A 177 4.03 -5.37 14.37
C PHE A 177 4.65 -4.18 15.11
N GLN A 178 4.90 -4.29 16.42
CA GLN A 178 5.68 -3.27 17.15
C GLN A 178 7.06 -3.09 16.52
N THR A 179 7.61 -4.15 15.89
CA THR A 179 8.87 -4.10 15.14
C THR A 179 8.85 -3.11 13.96
N LEU A 180 7.68 -2.71 13.48
CA LEU A 180 7.52 -1.72 12.41
C LEU A 180 7.55 -0.29 12.93
N GLN A 181 7.27 -0.06 14.23
CA GLN A 181 7.02 1.28 14.77
C GLN A 181 8.27 2.16 14.76
N ASP A 182 9.41 1.64 15.17
CA ASP A 182 10.66 2.43 15.19
C ASP A 182 11.22 2.67 13.78
N PRO A 183 11.30 1.66 12.89
CA PRO A 183 11.64 1.91 11.49
C PRO A 183 10.67 2.88 10.79
N LEU A 184 9.39 2.86 11.14
CA LEU A 184 8.41 3.83 10.64
C LEU A 184 8.73 5.24 11.16
N LYS A 185 9.03 5.43 12.45
CA LYS A 185 9.50 6.74 12.96
C LYS A 185 10.76 7.21 12.25
N GLU A 186 11.72 6.32 12.06
CA GLU A 186 12.97 6.64 11.35
C GLU A 186 12.71 7.10 9.92
N LEU A 187 11.72 6.52 9.23
CA LEU A 187 11.33 6.94 7.88
C LEU A 187 10.96 8.43 7.84
N TYR A 188 10.29 8.92 8.89
CA TYR A 188 9.93 10.33 9.07
C TYR A 188 11.06 11.20 9.63
N ASN A 189 12.07 10.61 10.28
CA ASN A 189 13.23 11.31 10.83
C ASN A 189 14.16 11.79 9.70
N LYS A 190 13.71 12.82 8.99
CA LYS A 190 14.43 13.84 8.24
C LYS A 190 13.36 14.79 7.68
N LYS A 191 12.78 15.64 8.53
CA LYS A 191 12.57 17.02 8.09
C LYS A 191 13.91 17.71 8.27
N ILE A 192 14.34 18.40 7.21
CA ILE A 192 15.52 19.29 7.13
C ILE A 192 16.85 18.57 6.84
N GLN A 193 17.12 18.38 5.54
CA GLN A 193 18.17 19.15 4.86
C GLN A 193 17.68 19.43 3.45
#